data_AF-A0A1J4KIV8-F1
#
_entry.id   AF-A0A1J4KIV8-F1
#
_cell.length_a   1.000
_cell.length_b   1.000
_cell.length_c   1.000
_cell.angle_alpha   90.00
_cell.angle_beta   90.00
_cell.angle_gamma   90.00
#
_symmetry.space_group_name_H-M   'P 1'
#
loop_
_entity.id
_entity.type
_entity.pdbx_description
1 polymer ?
#
loop_
_entity_poly.entity_id
_entity_poly.type
_entity_poly.pdbx_seq_one_letter_code
_entity_poly.pdbx_strand_id
1 'polypeptide(L)'
;MNEKRFKIFDQLCFNRALETFPEEPGTCPEYTSQFILSILEVSENSDKSTLQNAINFARSWAELGFILPQKVMNRVLRAAFEFPIFIPQLSLLSPFFSNKGWLFNALLKLIREQPDLFFRSIEKNNSVWNFIFKQFDQDFFDKSEILDIEYSERPFSFLSEVLIFEWPSKNSPSSSEISIANNVRLIAEYCLAHPGEVADSILNCIAPLFPNEILPILAGKAEVLNGNNLAYFFSLYSNDNDESDHKKEASDMKNCLTGDSLTMALKLLPKNLKLAQSLVEGLGESEKRIFDEMLSHYNEKTKHFTVT
;
A
#
# COMPACT_ATOMS: atom_id res chain seq x y z
N MET A 1 7.17 -19.01 20.67
CA MET A 1 6.94 -18.21 19.46
C MET A 1 8.31 -17.78 18.96
N ASN A 2 8.67 -18.18 17.74
CA ASN A 2 9.97 -17.87 17.15
C ASN A 2 9.96 -16.41 16.67
N GLU A 3 10.77 -15.55 17.30
CA GLU A 3 10.94 -14.17 16.88
C GLU A 3 11.73 -14.11 15.58
N LYS A 4 11.10 -13.61 14.51
CA LYS A 4 11.82 -13.12 13.33
C LYS A 4 12.80 -12.04 13.83
N ARG A 5 14.07 -12.16 13.46
CA ARG A 5 15.09 -11.16 13.80
C ARG A 5 15.38 -10.32 12.56
N PHE A 6 15.00 -9.05 12.62
CA PHE A 6 15.50 -8.06 11.68
C PHE A 6 17.00 -7.86 11.89
N LYS A 7 17.70 -7.44 10.83
CA LYS A 7 19.04 -6.87 11.00
C LYS A 7 18.96 -5.62 11.89
N ILE A 8 20.05 -5.26 12.56
CA ILE A 8 20.06 -4.16 13.54
C ILE A 8 19.43 -2.87 12.97
N PHE A 9 19.79 -2.48 11.74
CA PHE A 9 19.22 -1.30 11.09
C PHE A 9 17.73 -1.43 10.76
N ASP A 10 17.30 -2.60 10.29
CA ASP A 10 15.90 -2.89 10.00
C ASP A 10 15.06 -2.91 11.28
N GLN A 11 15.64 -3.35 12.40
CA GLN A 11 15.00 -3.32 13.72
C GLN A 11 14.80 -1.88 14.21
N LEU A 12 15.76 -0.99 13.99
CA LEU A 12 15.60 0.44 14.31
C LEU A 12 14.46 1.06 13.51
N CYS A 13 14.37 0.76 12.21
CA CYS A 13 13.28 1.23 11.36
C CYS A 13 11.92 0.69 11.82
N PHE A 14 11.85 -0.58 12.24
CA PHE A 14 10.63 -1.16 12.79
C PHE A 14 10.23 -0.51 14.13
N ASN A 15 11.20 -0.25 15.02
CA ASN A 15 10.93 0.44 16.28
C ASN A 15 10.42 1.87 16.04
N ARG A 16 11.01 2.61 15.10
CA ARG A 16 10.51 3.93 14.66
C ARG A 16 9.06 3.84 14.20
N ALA A 17 8.70 2.79 13.46
CA ALA A 17 7.32 2.59 13.03
C ALA A 17 6.35 2.40 14.21
N LEU A 18 6.76 1.65 15.24
CA LEU A 18 5.97 1.48 16.47
C LEU A 18 5.83 2.79 17.27
N GLU A 19 6.86 3.64 17.26
CA GLU A 19 6.81 4.97 17.86
C GLU A 19 5.91 5.93 17.06
N THR A 20 5.94 5.85 15.73
CA THR A 20 5.09 6.62 14.82
C THR A 20 3.62 6.20 14.94
N PHE A 21 3.38 4.91 15.18
CA PHE A 21 2.06 4.27 15.19
C PHE A 21 1.84 3.51 16.50
N PRO A 22 1.73 4.22 17.64
CA PRO A 22 1.53 3.57 18.93
C PRO A 22 0.20 2.81 18.97
N GLU A 23 0.14 1.74 19.77
CA GLU A 23 -1.11 1.05 20.04
C GLU A 23 -2.08 1.97 20.79
N GLU A 24 -3.37 1.92 20.45
CA GLU A 24 -4.38 2.68 21.17
C GLU A 24 -4.68 1.98 22.52
N PRO A 25 -4.38 2.62 23.68
CA PRO A 25 -4.45 1.96 24.99
C PRO A 25 -5.89 1.62 25.41
N GLY A 26 -6.89 2.31 24.84
CA GLY A 26 -8.30 2.17 25.18
C GLY A 26 -8.63 2.75 26.57
N THR A 27 -9.83 3.30 26.72
CA THR A 27 -10.37 3.78 28.00
C THR A 27 -11.66 3.06 28.39
N CYS A 28 -12.12 2.13 27.55
CA CYS A 28 -13.27 1.28 27.81
C CYS A 28 -13.02 0.37 29.03
N PRO A 29 -14.00 0.20 29.95
CA PRO A 29 -13.87 -0.71 31.08
C PRO A 29 -13.51 -2.14 30.66
N GLU A 30 -12.65 -2.80 31.43
CA GLU A 30 -12.11 -4.13 31.06
C GLU A 30 -13.20 -5.19 30.88
N TYR A 31 -14.26 -5.16 31.69
CA TYR A 31 -15.37 -6.10 31.52
C TYR A 31 -16.10 -5.89 30.18
N THR A 32 -16.26 -4.63 29.76
CA THR A 32 -16.88 -4.26 28.49
C THR A 32 -15.98 -4.63 27.33
N SER A 33 -14.68 -4.36 27.43
CA SER A 33 -13.72 -4.75 26.40
C SER A 33 -13.70 -6.27 26.20
N GLN A 34 -13.67 -7.05 27.28
CA GLN A 34 -13.71 -8.50 27.24
C GLN A 34 -15.03 -9.03 26.66
N PHE A 35 -16.16 -8.41 27.02
CA PHE A 35 -17.46 -8.76 26.44
C PHE A 35 -17.50 -8.50 24.94
N ILE A 36 -17.09 -7.31 24.48
CA ILE A 36 -17.01 -6.97 23.05
C ILE A 36 -16.11 -7.96 22.32
N LEU A 37 -14.96 -8.28 22.89
CA LEU A 37 -14.02 -9.21 22.29
C LEU A 37 -14.63 -10.61 22.20
N SER A 38 -15.30 -11.13 23.24
CA SER A 38 -15.86 -12.48 23.20
C SER A 38 -16.92 -12.66 22.12
N ILE A 39 -17.71 -11.63 21.83
CA ILE A 39 -18.73 -11.67 20.76
C ILE A 39 -18.18 -11.32 19.38
N LEU A 40 -17.01 -10.66 19.27
CA LEU A 40 -16.31 -10.38 18.01
C LEU A 40 -15.35 -11.51 17.61
N GLU A 41 -15.66 -12.75 17.94
CA GLU A 41 -14.85 -13.88 17.50
C GLU A 41 -15.14 -14.22 16.03
N VAL A 42 -14.18 -13.95 15.15
CA VAL A 42 -14.31 -14.15 13.70
C VAL A 42 -13.75 -15.52 13.33
N SER A 43 -14.56 -16.28 12.60
CA SER A 43 -14.24 -17.55 11.95
C SER A 43 -14.98 -17.64 10.61
N GLU A 44 -14.56 -18.52 9.71
CA GLU A 44 -15.19 -18.67 8.38
C GLU A 44 -16.70 -19.02 8.49
N ASN A 45 -17.12 -19.63 9.60
CA ASN A 45 -18.51 -20.02 9.89
C ASN A 45 -19.25 -19.04 10.80
N SER A 46 -18.69 -17.86 11.06
CA SER A 46 -19.32 -16.89 11.96
C SER A 46 -20.65 -16.39 11.43
N ASP A 47 -21.62 -16.27 12.32
CA ASP A 47 -22.89 -15.62 12.00
C ASP A 47 -22.68 -14.11 11.82
N LYS A 48 -22.95 -13.63 10.60
CA LYS A 48 -22.79 -12.22 10.23
C LYS A 48 -23.68 -11.31 11.06
N SER A 49 -24.85 -11.77 11.48
CA SER A 49 -25.77 -10.95 12.27
C SER A 49 -25.22 -10.68 13.68
N THR A 50 -24.64 -11.71 14.30
CA THR A 50 -23.96 -11.61 15.60
C THR A 50 -22.75 -10.66 15.52
N LEU A 51 -21.91 -10.82 14.50
CA LEU A 51 -20.77 -9.90 14.27
C LEU A 51 -21.24 -8.46 14.04
N GLN A 52 -22.30 -8.25 13.26
CA GLN A 52 -22.85 -6.90 13.04
C GLN A 52 -23.32 -6.26 14.34
N ASN A 53 -24.05 -7.01 15.18
CA ASN A 53 -24.53 -6.53 16.47
C ASN A 53 -23.37 -6.17 17.41
N ALA A 54 -22.32 -7.00 17.41
CA ALA A 54 -21.12 -6.73 18.20
C ALA A 54 -20.38 -5.46 17.74
N ILE A 55 -20.23 -5.24 16.43
CA ILE A 55 -19.61 -4.02 15.90
C ILE A 55 -20.47 -2.79 16.21
N ASN A 56 -21.80 -2.89 16.06
CA ASN A 56 -22.72 -1.81 16.40
C ASN A 56 -22.68 -1.46 17.89
N PHE A 57 -22.54 -2.49 18.75
CA PHE A 57 -22.37 -2.29 20.19
C PHE A 57 -21.05 -1.57 20.49
N ALA A 58 -19.93 -2.02 19.91
CA ALA A 58 -18.64 -1.33 20.03
C ALA A 58 -18.72 0.14 19.58
N ARG A 59 -19.37 0.41 18.45
CA ARG A 59 -19.63 1.77 17.96
C ARG A 59 -20.42 2.61 18.96
N SER A 60 -21.47 2.05 19.56
CA SER A 60 -22.28 2.76 20.55
C SER A 60 -21.43 3.21 21.75
N TRP A 61 -20.46 2.39 22.16
CA TRP A 61 -19.50 2.78 23.21
C TRP A 61 -18.56 3.89 22.76
N ALA A 62 -18.09 3.83 21.52
CA ALA A 62 -17.26 4.90 20.96
C ALA A 62 -18.01 6.23 20.87
N GLU A 63 -19.29 6.19 20.49
CA GLU A 63 -20.19 7.35 20.44
C GLU A 63 -20.45 7.97 21.84
N LEU A 64 -20.36 7.17 22.89
CA LEU A 64 -20.42 7.64 24.29
C LEU A 64 -19.09 8.28 24.78
N GLY A 65 -18.08 8.37 23.91
CA GLY A 65 -16.79 8.98 24.21
C GLY A 65 -15.74 8.02 24.79
N PHE A 66 -16.00 6.71 24.80
CA PHE A 66 -15.00 5.73 25.22
C PHE A 66 -14.04 5.42 24.07
N ILE A 67 -12.75 5.38 24.37
CA ILE A 67 -11.73 4.92 23.42
C ILE A 67 -11.74 3.40 23.46
N LEU A 68 -12.06 2.78 22.32
CA LEU A 68 -12.04 1.33 22.20
C LEU A 68 -10.58 0.83 22.17
N PRO A 69 -10.27 -0.30 22.82
CA PRO A 69 -8.92 -0.83 22.81
C PRO A 69 -8.54 -1.37 21.43
N GLN A 70 -7.25 -1.30 21.08
CA GLN A 70 -6.68 -1.79 19.82
C GLN A 70 -7.19 -3.18 19.40
N LYS A 71 -7.32 -4.09 20.38
CA LYS A 71 -7.79 -5.47 20.15
C LYS A 71 -9.17 -5.54 19.50
N VAL A 72 -10.06 -4.57 19.75
CA VAL A 72 -11.39 -4.51 19.12
C VAL A 72 -11.22 -4.21 17.63
N MET A 73 -10.44 -3.17 17.28
CA MET A 73 -10.19 -2.83 15.87
C MET A 73 -9.48 -3.93 15.11
N ASN A 74 -8.57 -4.65 15.74
CA ASN A 74 -7.94 -5.83 15.14
C ASN A 74 -8.99 -6.85 14.68
N ARG A 75 -10.03 -7.08 15.51
CA ARG A 75 -11.11 -8.02 15.18
C ARG A 75 -12.09 -7.44 14.15
N VAL A 76 -12.41 -6.15 14.21
CA VAL A 76 -13.29 -5.50 13.22
C VAL A 76 -12.62 -5.48 11.84
N LEU A 77 -11.33 -5.14 11.75
CA LEU A 77 -10.59 -5.18 10.50
C LEU A 77 -10.54 -6.62 9.95
N ARG A 78 -10.19 -7.60 10.79
CA ARG A 78 -10.25 -9.03 10.42
C ARG A 78 -11.62 -9.43 9.88
N ALA A 79 -12.70 -9.01 10.55
CA ALA A 79 -14.07 -9.27 10.10
C ALA A 79 -14.33 -8.67 8.72
N ALA A 80 -13.80 -7.48 8.41
CA ALA A 80 -13.94 -6.86 7.09
C ALA A 80 -13.13 -7.58 6.00
N PHE A 81 -11.96 -8.16 6.33
CA PHE A 81 -11.21 -9.03 5.43
C PHE A 81 -11.98 -10.32 5.11
N GLU A 82 -12.59 -10.94 6.11
CA GLU A 82 -13.36 -12.17 5.93
C GLU A 82 -14.72 -11.89 5.25
N PHE A 83 -15.39 -10.81 5.65
CA PHE A 83 -16.72 -10.42 5.21
C PHE A 83 -16.74 -8.93 4.83
N PRO A 84 -16.56 -8.60 3.54
CA PRO A 84 -16.51 -7.22 3.06
C PRO A 84 -17.75 -6.37 3.37
N ILE A 85 -18.88 -7.01 3.71
CA ILE A 85 -20.10 -6.33 4.19
C ILE A 85 -19.86 -5.47 5.45
N PHE A 86 -18.76 -5.69 6.18
CA PHE A 86 -18.41 -4.92 7.37
C PHE A 86 -17.53 -3.69 7.12
N ILE A 87 -17.12 -3.44 5.87
CA ILE A 87 -16.35 -2.23 5.50
C ILE A 87 -17.07 -0.93 5.87
N PRO A 88 -18.40 -0.78 5.67
CA PRO A 88 -19.12 0.43 6.11
C PRO A 88 -19.02 0.65 7.63
N GLN A 89 -19.15 -0.41 8.43
CA GLN A 89 -19.08 -0.32 9.89
C GLN A 89 -17.66 0.00 10.35
N LEU A 90 -16.63 -0.60 9.72
CA LEU A 90 -15.24 -0.24 9.93
C LEU A 90 -15.01 1.25 9.63
N SER A 91 -15.56 1.75 8.52
CA SER A 91 -15.45 3.14 8.12
C SER A 91 -16.13 4.09 9.10
N LEU A 92 -17.26 3.68 9.69
CA LEU A 92 -17.99 4.46 10.71
C LEU A 92 -17.31 4.42 12.07
N LEU A 93 -16.55 3.37 12.38
CA LEU A 93 -15.87 3.21 13.65
C LEU A 93 -14.49 3.85 13.68
N SER A 94 -13.77 3.84 12.55
CA SER A 94 -12.42 4.40 12.43
C SER A 94 -12.24 5.85 12.90
N PRO A 95 -13.22 6.78 12.75
CA PRO A 95 -13.05 8.18 13.15
C PRO A 95 -13.02 8.39 14.67
N PHE A 96 -13.40 7.39 15.48
CA PHE A 96 -13.33 7.48 16.94
C PHE A 96 -11.91 7.25 17.48
N PHE A 97 -10.95 6.95 16.62
CA PHE A 97 -9.55 6.77 16.98
C PHE A 97 -8.76 8.04 16.68
N SER A 98 -7.85 8.38 17.58
CA SER A 98 -7.13 9.66 17.55
C SER A 98 -6.10 9.75 16.42
N ASN A 99 -5.59 8.61 15.95
CA ASN A 99 -4.52 8.53 14.95
C ASN A 99 -4.65 7.26 14.09
N LYS A 100 -3.85 7.14 13.03
CA LYS A 100 -3.85 5.98 12.11
C LYS A 100 -3.09 4.75 12.66
N GLY A 101 -2.52 4.84 13.86
CA GLY A 101 -1.80 3.75 14.52
C GLY A 101 -2.67 2.52 14.77
N TRP A 102 -3.99 2.70 14.93
CA TRP A 102 -4.89 1.55 15.02
C TRP A 102 -4.84 0.67 13.76
N LEU A 103 -4.75 1.26 12.57
CA LEU A 103 -4.74 0.53 11.32
C LEU A 103 -3.39 -0.16 11.11
N PHE A 104 -2.29 0.54 11.43
CA PHE A 104 -0.95 -0.05 11.41
C PHE A 104 -0.91 -1.32 12.28
N ASN A 105 -1.30 -1.22 13.54
CA ASN A 105 -1.24 -2.34 14.49
C ASN A 105 -2.23 -3.47 14.12
N ALA A 106 -3.40 -3.13 13.59
CA ALA A 106 -4.37 -4.12 13.13
C ALA A 106 -3.89 -4.90 11.90
N LEU A 107 -3.29 -4.22 10.92
CA LEU A 107 -2.68 -4.87 9.76
C LEU A 107 -1.46 -5.70 10.16
N LEU A 108 -0.57 -5.15 10.98
CA LEU A 108 0.61 -5.86 11.48
C LEU A 108 0.20 -7.19 12.14
N LYS A 109 -0.83 -7.15 12.99
CA LYS A 109 -1.37 -8.34 13.64
C LYS A 109 -2.03 -9.30 12.65
N LEU A 110 -2.84 -8.80 11.72
CA LEU A 110 -3.51 -9.62 10.71
C LEU A 110 -2.50 -10.39 9.85
N ILE A 111 -1.48 -9.70 9.34
CA ILE A 111 -0.43 -10.27 8.50
C ILE A 111 0.34 -11.36 9.27
N ARG A 112 0.67 -11.09 10.53
CA ARG A 112 1.40 -12.02 11.40
C ARG A 112 0.59 -13.26 11.77
N GLU A 113 -0.67 -13.09 12.16
CA GLU A 113 -1.49 -14.17 12.72
C GLU A 113 -2.32 -14.93 11.67
N GLN A 114 -2.65 -14.30 10.54
CA GLN A 114 -3.52 -14.86 9.50
C GLN A 114 -3.00 -14.55 8.09
N PRO A 115 -1.78 -15.03 7.75
CA PRO A 115 -1.15 -14.75 6.47
C PRO A 115 -1.96 -15.28 5.28
N ASP A 116 -2.67 -16.41 5.42
CA ASP A 116 -3.49 -16.96 4.34
C ASP A 116 -4.71 -16.08 4.04
N LEU A 117 -5.36 -15.51 5.05
CA LEU A 117 -6.46 -14.55 4.85
C LEU A 117 -5.94 -13.30 4.14
N PHE A 118 -4.77 -12.82 4.54
CA PHE A 118 -4.11 -11.67 3.93
C PHE A 118 -3.80 -11.91 2.44
N PHE A 119 -3.09 -12.98 2.08
CA PHE A 119 -2.79 -13.28 0.67
C PHE A 119 -4.04 -13.52 -0.17
N ARG A 120 -4.99 -14.31 0.35
CA ARG A 120 -6.28 -14.56 -0.29
C ARG A 120 -7.04 -13.27 -0.57
N SER A 121 -6.89 -12.24 0.27
CA SER A 121 -7.54 -10.95 0.05
C SER A 121 -6.92 -10.16 -1.11
N ILE A 122 -5.61 -10.31 -1.35
CA ILE A 122 -4.91 -9.69 -2.48
C ILE A 122 -5.32 -10.38 -3.77
N GLU A 123 -5.20 -11.71 -3.80
CA GLU A 123 -5.53 -12.55 -4.97
C GLU A 123 -6.99 -12.36 -5.43
N LYS A 124 -7.91 -12.15 -4.48
CA LYS A 124 -9.33 -11.93 -4.76
C LYS A 124 -9.72 -10.47 -5.00
N ASN A 125 -8.77 -9.54 -5.04
CA ASN A 125 -9.03 -8.10 -5.13
C ASN A 125 -10.10 -7.62 -4.12
N ASN A 126 -9.93 -8.01 -2.86
CA ASN A 126 -10.94 -7.76 -1.83
C ASN A 126 -11.13 -6.25 -1.60
N SER A 127 -12.37 -5.78 -1.70
CA SER A 127 -12.74 -4.36 -1.52
C SER A 127 -12.33 -3.72 -0.18
N VAL A 128 -11.97 -4.50 0.85
CA VAL A 128 -11.39 -3.96 2.08
C VAL A 128 -10.11 -3.16 1.80
N TRP A 129 -9.39 -3.53 0.75
CA TRP A 129 -8.20 -2.81 0.32
C TRP A 129 -8.49 -1.39 -0.15
N ASN A 130 -9.67 -1.09 -0.69
CA ASN A 130 -10.05 0.28 -1.07
C ASN A 130 -10.12 1.19 0.15
N PHE A 131 -10.60 0.66 1.29
CA PHE A 131 -10.57 1.38 2.56
C PHE A 131 -9.12 1.59 3.04
N ILE A 132 -8.27 0.56 2.94
CA ILE A 132 -6.87 0.62 3.38
C ILE A 132 -6.05 1.58 2.53
N PHE A 133 -6.14 1.49 1.20
CA PHE A 133 -5.40 2.36 0.28
C PHE A 133 -5.78 3.82 0.46
N LYS A 134 -7.05 4.14 0.72
CA LYS A 134 -7.43 5.51 1.07
C LYS A 134 -6.67 6.03 2.30
N GLN A 135 -6.42 5.19 3.29
CA GLN A 135 -5.62 5.57 4.47
C GLN A 135 -4.13 5.67 4.16
N PHE A 136 -3.61 4.78 3.31
CA PHE A 136 -2.22 4.82 2.85
C PHE A 136 -1.95 6.07 2.03
N ASP A 137 -2.80 6.39 1.05
CA ASP A 137 -2.69 7.57 0.19
C ASP A 137 -2.73 8.86 1.01
N GLN A 138 -3.64 8.94 1.98
CA GLN A 138 -3.70 10.10 2.87
C GLN A 138 -2.42 10.21 3.70
N ASP A 139 -1.95 9.11 4.30
CA ASP A 139 -0.71 9.12 5.09
C ASP A 139 0.52 9.47 4.25
N PHE A 140 0.59 8.97 3.03
CA PHE A 140 1.64 9.29 2.08
C PHE A 140 1.64 10.77 1.71
N PHE A 141 0.47 11.33 1.40
CA PHE A 141 0.34 12.76 1.08
C PHE A 141 0.74 13.65 2.25
N ASP A 142 0.32 13.30 3.48
CA ASP A 142 0.65 14.06 4.69
C ASP A 142 2.17 14.08 4.98
N LYS A 143 2.92 13.13 4.39
CA LYS A 143 4.33 12.83 4.69
C LYS A 143 5.25 12.92 3.48
N SER A 144 4.77 13.30 2.31
CA SER A 144 5.52 13.15 1.05
C SER A 144 6.80 13.99 1.01
N GLU A 145 6.88 15.05 1.83
CA GLU A 145 8.06 15.92 1.93
C GLU A 145 9.32 15.21 2.44
N ILE A 146 9.18 14.07 3.13
CA ILE A 146 10.33 13.32 3.66
C ILE A 146 10.77 12.16 2.74
N LEU A 147 10.19 12.04 1.53
CA LEU A 147 10.56 10.95 0.61
C LEU A 147 12.01 11.05 0.14
N ASP A 148 12.53 12.26 0.02
CA ASP A 148 13.90 12.54 -0.39
C ASP A 148 14.93 12.22 0.72
N ILE A 149 14.48 11.95 1.95
CA ILE A 149 15.34 11.51 3.05
C ILE A 149 15.55 10.01 2.94
N GLU A 150 16.81 9.58 3.11
CA GLU A 150 17.18 8.16 3.14
C GLU A 150 16.31 7.38 4.14
N TYR A 151 15.91 6.16 3.76
CA TYR A 151 14.96 5.37 4.53
C TYR A 151 15.36 5.19 6.01
N SER A 152 16.65 4.97 6.28
CA SER A 152 17.21 4.82 7.62
C SER A 152 17.20 6.11 8.45
N GLU A 153 17.13 7.27 7.80
CA GLU A 153 17.22 8.58 8.44
C GLU A 153 15.86 9.27 8.57
N ARG A 154 14.80 8.72 7.95
CA ARG A 154 13.45 9.29 8.04
C ARG A 154 13.01 9.44 9.50
N PRO A 155 12.45 10.61 9.88
CA PRO A 155 12.03 10.88 11.26
C PRO A 155 10.78 10.10 11.68
N PHE A 156 9.97 9.65 10.73
CA PHE A 156 8.75 8.88 10.96
C PHE A 156 8.54 7.87 9.82
N SER A 157 7.73 6.84 10.09
CA SER A 157 7.38 5.83 9.09
C SER A 157 6.08 6.15 8.34
N PHE A 158 5.99 5.65 7.12
CA PHE A 158 4.74 5.61 6.35
C PHE A 158 3.87 4.43 6.77
N LEU A 159 2.55 4.61 6.74
CA LEU A 159 1.59 3.59 7.17
C LEU A 159 1.69 2.32 6.30
N SER A 160 1.95 2.46 5.00
CA SER A 160 2.13 1.35 4.07
C SER A 160 3.37 0.48 4.36
N GLU A 161 4.35 0.98 5.14
CA GLU A 161 5.51 0.18 5.56
C GLU A 161 5.10 -1.04 6.40
N VAL A 162 3.89 -1.05 6.97
CA VAL A 162 3.33 -2.22 7.68
C VAL A 162 3.37 -3.50 6.84
N LEU A 163 3.17 -3.37 5.52
CA LEU A 163 3.20 -4.50 4.60
C LEU A 163 4.59 -5.14 4.53
N ILE A 164 5.63 -4.34 4.75
CA ILE A 164 7.03 -4.74 4.60
C ILE A 164 7.52 -5.41 5.86
N PHE A 165 7.15 -4.90 7.05
CA PHE A 165 7.69 -5.42 8.30
C PHE A 165 7.28 -6.88 8.57
N GLU A 166 6.02 -7.23 8.31
CA GLU A 166 5.54 -8.59 8.63
C GLU A 166 5.25 -9.46 7.41
N TRP A 167 5.73 -9.07 6.22
CA TRP A 167 5.45 -9.80 4.99
C TRP A 167 5.58 -11.33 5.18
N PRO A 168 4.52 -12.11 4.94
CA PRO A 168 4.57 -13.52 5.29
C PRO A 168 5.43 -14.30 4.30
N SER A 169 6.63 -14.68 4.71
CA SER A 169 7.48 -15.58 3.92
C SER A 169 7.16 -17.03 4.25
N LYS A 170 6.46 -17.73 3.35
CA LYS A 170 6.18 -19.18 3.48
C LYS A 170 7.46 -20.03 3.46
N ASN A 171 8.55 -19.49 2.92
CA ASN A 171 9.81 -20.21 2.68
C ASN A 171 10.98 -19.75 3.57
N SER A 172 10.77 -18.78 4.47
CA SER A 172 11.84 -18.38 5.38
C SER A 172 11.94 -19.40 6.52
N PRO A 173 13.05 -20.14 6.64
CA PRO A 173 13.29 -20.91 7.85
C PRO A 173 13.23 -19.96 9.05
N SER A 174 12.68 -20.46 10.15
CA SER A 174 12.37 -19.73 11.39
C SER A 174 13.56 -19.08 12.10
N SER A 175 14.75 -19.09 11.48
CA SER A 175 16.02 -18.54 11.95
C SER A 175 16.74 -17.67 10.91
N SER A 176 16.11 -17.34 9.79
CA SER A 176 16.71 -16.46 8.76
C SER A 176 16.57 -14.99 9.16
N GLU A 177 17.66 -14.23 9.06
CA GLU A 177 17.60 -12.77 9.10
C GLU A 177 16.71 -12.27 7.97
N ILE A 178 15.75 -11.42 8.32
CA ILE A 178 14.87 -10.76 7.35
C ILE A 178 15.39 -9.35 7.16
N SER A 179 15.64 -8.96 5.90
CA SER A 179 15.90 -7.57 5.57
C SER A 179 14.70 -6.91 4.92
N ILE A 180 14.54 -5.61 5.16
CA ILE A 180 13.47 -4.79 4.56
C ILE A 180 13.56 -4.87 3.04
N ALA A 181 14.76 -4.72 2.46
CA ALA A 181 14.97 -4.86 1.03
C ALA A 181 14.53 -6.23 0.48
N ASN A 182 14.77 -7.32 1.21
CA ASN A 182 14.30 -8.64 0.78
C ASN A 182 12.78 -8.75 0.83
N ASN A 183 12.12 -8.19 1.85
CA ASN A 183 10.67 -8.17 1.92
C ASN A 183 10.05 -7.32 0.82
N VAL A 184 10.61 -6.14 0.54
CA VAL A 184 10.18 -5.29 -0.60
C VAL A 184 10.25 -6.07 -1.91
N ARG A 185 11.36 -6.79 -2.14
CA ARG A 185 11.49 -7.65 -3.33
C ARG A 185 10.43 -8.74 -3.38
N LEU A 186 10.24 -9.48 -2.28
CA LEU A 186 9.24 -10.56 -2.21
C LEU A 186 7.81 -10.03 -2.43
N ILE A 187 7.49 -8.84 -1.93
CA ILE A 187 6.20 -8.19 -2.18
C ILE A 187 6.04 -7.91 -3.67
N ALA A 188 7.05 -7.31 -4.30
CA ALA A 188 6.98 -6.95 -5.70
C ALA A 188 6.84 -8.17 -6.61
N GLU A 189 7.66 -9.20 -6.38
CA GLU A 189 7.58 -10.49 -7.09
C GLU A 189 6.20 -11.13 -6.92
N TYR A 190 5.64 -11.12 -5.70
CA TYR A 190 4.32 -11.67 -5.43
C TYR A 190 3.22 -10.90 -6.17
N CYS A 191 3.26 -9.57 -6.16
CA CYS A 191 2.27 -8.73 -6.82
C CYS A 191 2.32 -8.91 -8.35
N LEU A 192 3.51 -9.00 -8.94
CA LEU A 192 3.67 -9.26 -10.37
C LEU A 192 3.22 -10.66 -10.79
N ALA A 193 3.27 -11.64 -9.88
CA ALA A 193 2.76 -12.98 -10.12
C ALA A 193 1.22 -13.07 -10.02
N HIS A 194 0.57 -12.11 -9.34
CA HIS A 194 -0.87 -12.08 -9.11
C HIS A 194 -1.45 -10.74 -9.57
N PRO A 195 -1.49 -10.48 -10.90
CA PRO A 195 -1.95 -9.20 -11.43
C PRO A 195 -3.40 -8.92 -11.00
N GLY A 196 -3.67 -7.68 -10.62
CA GLY A 196 -4.95 -7.23 -10.13
C GLY A 196 -4.86 -5.85 -9.51
N GLU A 197 -5.99 -5.16 -9.40
CA GLU A 197 -6.07 -3.80 -8.85
C GLU A 197 -5.40 -3.67 -7.48
N VAL A 198 -5.59 -4.66 -6.60
CA VAL A 198 -4.97 -4.64 -5.27
C VAL A 198 -3.46 -4.85 -5.34
N ALA A 199 -2.99 -5.80 -6.13
CA ALA A 199 -1.56 -6.06 -6.29
C ALA A 199 -0.83 -4.85 -6.91
N ASP A 200 -1.42 -4.25 -7.95
CA ASP A 200 -0.91 -3.04 -8.57
C ASP A 200 -0.92 -1.87 -7.57
N SER A 201 -1.97 -1.74 -6.76
CA SER A 201 -2.06 -0.68 -5.74
C SER A 201 -1.03 -0.87 -4.62
N ILE A 202 -0.75 -2.11 -4.19
CA ILE A 202 0.34 -2.41 -3.24
C ILE A 202 1.68 -1.98 -3.85
N LEU A 203 1.97 -2.39 -5.10
CA LEU A 203 3.16 -1.97 -5.82
C LEU A 203 3.27 -0.44 -5.86
N ASN A 204 2.17 0.24 -6.16
CA ASN A 204 2.16 1.71 -6.23
C ASN A 204 2.35 2.40 -4.86
N CYS A 205 2.00 1.75 -3.75
CA CYS A 205 2.27 2.27 -2.41
C CYS A 205 3.74 2.14 -2.01
N ILE A 206 4.40 1.04 -2.41
CA ILE A 206 5.78 0.73 -1.98
C ILE A 206 6.83 1.29 -2.95
N ALA A 207 6.52 1.40 -4.24
CA ALA A 207 7.43 1.87 -5.27
C ALA A 207 8.11 3.22 -4.95
N PRO A 208 7.39 4.29 -4.55
CA PRO A 208 8.04 5.55 -4.21
C PRO A 208 8.85 5.47 -2.91
N LEU A 209 8.55 4.51 -2.02
CA LEU A 209 9.27 4.36 -0.74
C LEU A 209 10.60 3.64 -0.91
N PHE A 210 10.68 2.69 -1.85
CA PHE A 210 11.82 1.80 -2.10
C PHE A 210 12.12 1.70 -3.61
N PRO A 211 12.50 2.82 -4.24
CA PRO A 211 12.67 2.89 -5.70
C PRO A 211 13.75 1.92 -6.20
N ASN A 212 14.85 1.79 -5.43
CA ASN A 212 16.02 1.00 -5.81
C ASN A 212 15.74 -0.51 -5.79
N GLU A 213 14.91 -0.97 -4.87
CA GLU A 213 14.51 -2.38 -4.78
C GLU A 213 13.44 -2.73 -5.81
N ILE A 214 12.51 -1.82 -6.09
CA ILE A 214 11.33 -2.09 -6.92
C ILE A 214 11.64 -2.02 -8.41
N LEU A 215 12.38 -1.00 -8.86
CA LEU A 215 12.59 -0.78 -10.29
C LEU A 215 13.28 -1.94 -11.01
N PRO A 216 14.34 -2.57 -10.47
CA PRO A 216 14.95 -3.72 -11.13
C PRO A 216 13.98 -4.89 -11.33
N ILE A 217 13.00 -5.05 -10.44
CA ILE A 217 12.00 -6.13 -10.48
C ILE A 217 10.92 -5.82 -11.52
N LEU A 218 10.59 -4.54 -11.69
CA LEU A 218 9.62 -4.06 -12.68
C LEU A 218 10.17 -4.02 -14.11
N ALA A 219 11.43 -4.37 -14.35
CA ALA A 219 12.03 -4.34 -15.69
C ALA A 219 11.17 -5.10 -16.72
N GLY A 220 10.66 -4.38 -17.72
CA GLY A 220 9.78 -4.89 -18.76
C GLY A 220 8.29 -4.94 -18.40
N LYS A 221 7.92 -4.44 -17.21
CA LYS A 221 6.55 -4.43 -16.67
C LYS A 221 6.19 -3.09 -16.00
N ALA A 222 6.87 -2.00 -16.34
CA ALA A 222 6.64 -0.70 -15.70
C ALA A 222 5.19 -0.19 -15.88
N GLU A 223 4.46 -0.70 -16.88
CA GLU A 223 3.05 -0.37 -17.10
C GLU A 223 2.12 -0.74 -15.93
N VAL A 224 2.53 -1.56 -14.97
CA VAL A 224 1.73 -1.84 -13.76
C VAL A 224 1.67 -0.63 -12.80
N LEU A 225 2.63 0.29 -12.91
CA LEU A 225 2.63 1.51 -12.11
C LEU A 225 1.53 2.48 -12.56
N ASN A 226 1.08 3.32 -11.65
CA ASN A 226 0.15 4.40 -11.93
C ASN A 226 0.89 5.60 -12.55
N GLY A 227 0.13 6.54 -13.12
CA GLY A 227 0.71 7.70 -13.79
C GLY A 227 1.57 8.59 -12.89
N ASN A 228 1.26 8.68 -11.58
CA ASN A 228 2.04 9.49 -10.63
C ASN A 228 3.42 8.87 -10.41
N ASN A 229 3.48 7.57 -10.14
CA ASN A 229 4.73 6.86 -9.91
C ASN A 229 5.58 6.79 -11.18
N LEU A 230 4.96 6.52 -12.33
CA LEU A 230 5.65 6.63 -13.62
C LEU A 230 6.28 8.00 -13.78
N ALA A 231 5.50 9.08 -13.60
CA ALA A 231 6.01 10.44 -13.72
C ALA A 231 7.14 10.75 -12.74
N TYR A 232 6.99 10.33 -11.47
CA TYR A 232 8.02 10.45 -10.44
C TYR A 232 9.31 9.76 -10.88
N PHE A 233 9.25 8.49 -11.26
CA PHE A 233 10.42 7.75 -11.72
C PHE A 233 11.06 8.39 -12.95
N PHE A 234 10.29 8.73 -13.98
CA PHE A 234 10.85 9.43 -15.15
C PHE A 234 11.45 10.80 -14.82
N SER A 235 10.94 11.50 -13.79
CA SER A 235 11.49 12.80 -13.35
C SER A 235 12.84 12.66 -12.65
N LEU A 236 13.06 11.58 -11.88
CA LEU A 236 14.36 11.28 -11.27
C LEU A 236 15.46 11.21 -12.35
N TYR A 237 15.14 10.71 -13.54
CA TYR A 237 16.12 10.59 -14.64
C TYR A 237 16.20 11.80 -15.58
N SER A 238 15.22 12.69 -15.56
CA SER A 238 15.18 13.84 -16.47
C SER A 238 16.02 15.02 -15.97
N ASN A 239 16.41 15.01 -14.69
CA ASN A 239 17.16 16.09 -14.05
C ASN A 239 18.69 15.90 -14.07
N ASP A 240 19.20 14.72 -14.45
CA ASP A 240 20.64 14.43 -14.50
C ASP A 240 21.26 14.89 -15.83
N ASN A 241 21.37 16.21 -16.00
CA ASN A 241 22.27 16.82 -16.98
C ASN A 241 23.71 16.99 -16.46
N ASP A 242 24.03 16.50 -15.26
CA ASP A 242 25.39 16.59 -14.70
C ASP A 242 26.27 15.40 -15.10
N GLU A 243 27.44 15.72 -15.66
CA GLU A 243 28.34 14.82 -16.38
C GLU A 243 29.26 13.94 -15.52
N SER A 244 28.81 13.45 -14.36
CA SER A 244 29.60 12.51 -13.53
C SER A 244 29.10 11.05 -13.64
N ASP A 245 29.78 10.13 -12.97
CA ASP A 245 29.66 8.66 -13.02
C ASP A 245 28.23 8.06 -12.90
N HIS A 246 27.20 8.87 -12.66
CA HIS A 246 25.78 8.53 -12.64
C HIS A 246 25.16 8.19 -14.01
N LYS A 247 25.83 8.48 -15.14
CA LYS A 247 25.31 8.13 -16.48
C LYS A 247 25.08 6.63 -16.68
N LYS A 248 25.87 5.77 -16.01
CA LYS A 248 25.73 4.31 -16.13
C LYS A 248 24.51 3.80 -15.33
N GLU A 249 24.33 4.27 -14.10
CA GLU A 249 23.17 3.93 -13.26
C GLU A 249 21.87 4.46 -13.87
N ALA A 250 21.88 5.69 -14.39
CA ALA A 250 20.72 6.26 -15.09
C ALA A 250 20.37 5.50 -16.38
N SER A 251 21.36 5.02 -17.12
CA SER A 251 21.14 4.17 -18.31
C SER A 251 20.57 2.80 -17.92
N ASP A 252 21.10 2.17 -16.87
CA ASP A 252 20.66 0.87 -16.39
C ASP A 252 19.24 0.94 -15.80
N MET A 253 18.90 2.00 -15.07
CA MET A 253 17.55 2.23 -14.55
C MET A 253 16.54 2.66 -15.63
N LYS A 254 16.97 3.40 -16.68
CA LYS A 254 16.11 3.67 -17.85
C LYS A 254 15.70 2.37 -18.56
N ASN A 255 16.58 1.38 -18.60
CA ASN A 255 16.25 0.04 -19.11
C ASN A 255 15.22 -0.68 -18.21
N CYS A 256 15.14 -0.35 -16.92
CA CYS A 256 14.12 -0.88 -16.01
C CYS A 256 12.73 -0.25 -16.22
N LEU A 257 12.64 0.98 -16.74
CA LEU A 257 11.36 1.61 -17.13
C LEU A 257 10.88 1.19 -18.51
N THR A 258 11.00 -0.11 -18.80
CA THR A 258 10.48 -0.74 -20.02
C THR A 258 9.14 -1.42 -19.72
N GLY A 259 8.28 -1.54 -20.73
CA GLY A 259 6.93 -2.05 -20.57
C GLY A 259 6.07 -1.80 -21.81
N ASP A 260 4.75 -1.93 -21.67
CA ASP A 260 3.82 -1.50 -22.71
C ASP A 260 3.84 0.03 -22.85
N SER A 261 4.58 0.52 -23.84
CA SER A 261 4.76 1.95 -24.10
C SER A 261 3.45 2.68 -24.37
N LEU A 262 2.44 2.04 -24.98
CA LEU A 262 1.13 2.67 -25.21
C LEU A 262 0.42 2.86 -23.87
N THR A 263 0.35 1.81 -23.05
CA THR A 263 -0.28 1.87 -21.73
C THR A 263 0.41 2.88 -20.83
N MET A 264 1.75 2.89 -20.80
CA MET A 264 2.52 3.88 -20.05
C MET A 264 2.27 5.31 -20.55
N ALA A 265 2.24 5.54 -21.87
CA ALA A 265 1.98 6.85 -22.45
C ALA A 265 0.57 7.36 -22.07
N LEU A 266 -0.45 6.51 -22.14
CA LEU A 266 -1.82 6.85 -21.75
C LEU A 266 -1.93 7.21 -20.25
N LYS A 267 -1.22 6.48 -19.38
CA LYS A 267 -1.15 6.79 -17.94
C LYS A 267 -0.40 8.09 -17.64
N LEU A 268 0.60 8.43 -18.46
CA LEU A 268 1.41 9.64 -18.32
C LEU A 268 0.75 10.88 -18.94
N LEU A 269 -0.18 10.73 -19.87
CA LEU A 269 -0.87 11.82 -20.55
C LEU A 269 -1.46 12.90 -19.60
N PRO A 270 -2.13 12.54 -18.47
CA PRO A 270 -2.57 13.54 -17.48
C PRO A 270 -1.45 14.20 -16.66
N LYS A 271 -0.23 13.65 -16.69
CA LYS A 271 0.88 14.04 -15.80
C LYS A 271 2.03 14.74 -16.53
N ASN A 272 2.46 14.19 -17.65
CA ASN A 272 3.55 14.70 -18.48
C ASN A 272 3.29 14.39 -19.96
N LEU A 273 2.65 15.33 -20.67
CA LEU A 273 2.27 15.17 -22.07
C LEU A 273 3.47 14.97 -22.99
N LYS A 274 4.57 15.71 -22.77
CA LYS A 274 5.78 15.62 -23.60
C LYS A 274 6.39 14.22 -23.51
N LEU A 275 6.49 13.69 -22.30
CA LEU A 275 7.02 12.35 -22.07
C LEU A 275 6.09 11.28 -22.69
N ALA A 276 4.77 11.42 -22.50
CA ALA A 276 3.79 10.52 -23.12
C ALA A 276 3.94 10.48 -24.65
N GLN A 277 4.09 11.64 -25.31
CA GLN A 277 4.34 11.72 -26.75
C GLN A 277 5.65 11.04 -27.15
N SER A 278 6.74 11.23 -26.39
CA SER A 278 8.03 10.60 -26.69
C SER A 278 7.99 9.07 -26.63
N LEU A 279 7.18 8.48 -25.74
CA LEU A 279 6.99 7.02 -25.64
C LEU A 279 6.25 6.45 -26.86
N VAL A 280 5.45 7.27 -27.53
CA VAL A 280 4.63 6.87 -28.68
C VAL A 280 5.39 6.98 -30.00
N GLU A 281 6.45 7.78 -30.09
CA GLU A 281 7.25 7.96 -31.32
C GLU A 281 7.79 6.63 -31.87
N GLY A 282 8.14 5.68 -30.99
CA GLY A 282 8.64 4.35 -31.34
C GLY A 282 7.57 3.29 -31.63
N LEU A 283 6.28 3.61 -31.50
CA LEU A 283 5.18 2.65 -31.70
C LEU A 283 4.77 2.49 -33.16
N GLY A 284 4.06 1.39 -33.45
CA GLY A 284 3.44 1.12 -34.75
C GLY A 284 2.32 2.11 -35.08
N GLU A 285 1.91 2.17 -36.35
CA GLU A 285 0.85 3.09 -36.79
C GLU A 285 -0.49 2.85 -36.08
N SER A 286 -0.79 1.59 -35.73
CA SER A 286 -2.05 1.24 -35.08
C SER A 286 -2.13 1.83 -33.66
N GLU A 287 -1.08 1.65 -32.86
CA GLU A 287 -1.00 2.17 -31.50
C GLU A 287 -0.92 3.70 -31.48
N LYS A 288 -0.20 4.30 -32.44
CA LYS A 288 -0.18 5.75 -32.63
C LYS A 288 -1.58 6.32 -32.86
N ARG A 289 -2.38 5.69 -33.73
CA ARG A 289 -3.77 6.11 -33.96
C ARG A 289 -4.62 6.05 -32.69
N ILE A 290 -4.48 5.00 -31.88
CA ILE A 290 -5.19 4.89 -30.59
C ILE A 290 -4.79 6.04 -29.66
N PHE A 291 -3.49 6.33 -29.57
CA PHE A 291 -3.00 7.42 -28.74
C PHE A 291 -3.50 8.79 -29.23
N ASP A 292 -3.44 9.05 -30.53
CA ASP A 292 -3.89 10.31 -31.14
C ASP A 292 -5.40 10.52 -30.96
N GLU A 293 -6.20 9.45 -31.07
CA GLU A 293 -7.64 9.48 -30.78
C GLU A 293 -7.87 9.87 -29.31
N MET A 294 -7.20 9.21 -28.37
CA MET A 294 -7.29 9.57 -26.94
C MET A 294 -6.83 11.00 -26.68
N LEU A 295 -5.76 11.46 -27.33
CA LEU A 295 -5.24 12.82 -27.21
C LEU A 295 -6.24 13.85 -27.74
N SER A 296 -6.99 13.53 -28.80
CA SER A 296 -8.02 14.43 -29.36
C SER A 296 -9.17 14.71 -28.37
N HIS A 297 -9.46 13.76 -27.49
CA HIS A 297 -10.44 13.90 -26.41
C HIS A 297 -9.84 14.47 -25.12
N TYR A 298 -8.54 14.73 -25.05
CA TYR A 298 -7.90 15.22 -23.85
C TYR A 298 -7.77 16.74 -23.85
N ASN A 299 -8.32 17.38 -22.81
CA ASN A 299 -8.18 18.81 -22.61
C ASN A 299 -6.95 19.10 -21.75
N GLU A 300 -5.89 19.63 -22.37
CA GLU A 300 -4.63 19.93 -21.69
C GLU A 300 -4.76 20.97 -20.58
N LYS A 301 -5.70 21.92 -20.70
CA LYS A 301 -5.92 22.99 -19.71
C LYS A 301 -6.56 22.45 -18.45
N THR A 302 -7.58 21.60 -18.60
CA THR A 302 -8.28 21.03 -17.45
C THR A 302 -7.62 19.75 -16.94
N LYS A 303 -6.76 19.09 -17.73
CA LYS A 303 -6.21 17.75 -17.46
C LYS A 303 -7.29 16.65 -17.37
N HIS A 304 -8.39 16.82 -18.10
CA HIS A 304 -9.51 15.86 -18.13
C HIS A 304 -9.82 15.44 -19.56
N PHE A 305 -10.37 14.23 -19.71
CA PHE A 305 -10.94 13.78 -20.98
C PHE A 305 -12.36 14.34 -21.15
N THR A 306 -12.66 14.85 -22.33
CA THR A 306 -14.00 15.24 -22.75
C THR A 306 -14.64 14.07 -23.47
N VAL A 307 -15.70 13.52 -22.89
CA VAL A 307 -16.59 12.59 -23.59
C VAL A 307 -17.46 13.44 -24.51
N THR A 308 -17.23 13.35 -25.81
CA THR A 308 -18.09 13.90 -26.87
C THR A 308 -18.82 12.78 -27.56
#